data_AF-A0A6L6GDB0-F1
#
_entry.id   AF-A0A6L6GDB0-F1
#
_cell.length_a   1.000
_cell.length_b   1.000
_cell.length_c   1.000
_cell.angle_alpha   90.00
_cell.angle_beta   90.00
_cell.angle_gamma   90.00
#
_symmetry.space_group_name_H-M   'P 1'
#
loop_
_entity.id
_entity.type
_entity.pdbx_description
1 polymer ?
#
loop_
_entity_poly.entity_id
_entity_poly.type
_entity_poly.pdbx_seq_one_letter_code
_entity_poly.pdbx_strand_id
1 'polypeptide(L)' 'MNQWQKMIVDLKEKGLTQTQIANGMGCSQNYVSNLENGLCGKRLGYEKGESLKKLWVDNCSTLQVA' A
#
# COMPACT_ATOMS: atom_id res chain seq x y z
N MET A 1 12.18 6.51 1.99
CA MET A 1 11.03 5.61 1.77
C MET A 1 11.33 4.64 0.64
N ASN A 2 11.09 3.35 0.86
CA ASN A 2 11.12 2.34 -0.20
C ASN A 2 9.83 2.43 -1.07
N GLN A 3 9.76 1.65 -2.15
CA GLN A 3 8.60 1.66 -3.06
C GLN A 3 7.28 1.33 -2.35
N TRP A 4 7.30 0.44 -1.35
CA TRP A 4 6.09 0.01 -0.63
C TRP A 4 5.56 1.10 0.28
N GLN A 5 6.47 1.83 0.95
CA GLN A 5 6.12 2.99 1.76
C GLN A 5 5.44 4.07 0.91
N LYS A 6 5.99 4.34 -0.28
CA LYS A 6 5.39 5.32 -1.21
C LYS A 6 3.97 4.91 -1.61
N MET A 7 3.77 3.65 -2.02
CA MET A 7 2.44 3.14 -2.39
C MET A 7 1.42 3.30 -1.25
N ILE A 8 1.81 3.03 0.01
CA ILE A 8 0.90 3.20 1.16
C ILE A 8 0.56 4.67 1.39
N VAL A 9 1.55 5.57 1.29
CA VAL A 9 1.33 7.01 1.43
C VAL A 9 0.36 7.51 0.35
N ASP A 10 0.59 7.15 -0.92
CA ASP A 10 -0.28 7.53 -2.03
C ASP A 10 -1.73 7.05 -1.82
N LEU A 11 -1.91 5.80 -1.35
CA LEU A 11 -3.23 5.26 -1.02
C LEU A 11 -3.91 6.06 0.11
N LYS A 12 -3.15 6.48 1.12
CA LYS A 12 -3.67 7.33 2.20
C LYS A 12 -4.04 8.72 1.73
N GLU A 13 -3.28 9.30 0.80
CA GLU A 13 -3.60 10.58 0.16
C GLU A 13 -4.89 10.50 -0.68
N LYS A 14 -5.23 9.32 -1.20
CA LYS A 14 -6.53 9.03 -1.85
C LYS A 14 -7.67 8.77 -0.84
N GLY A 15 -7.41 8.85 0.45
CA GLY A 15 -8.41 8.70 1.51
C GLY A 15 -8.56 7.28 2.06
N LEU A 16 -7.71 6.32 1.66
CA LEU A 16 -7.75 4.98 2.22
C LEU A 16 -7.10 4.96 3.61
N THR A 17 -7.76 4.28 4.55
CA THR A 17 -7.20 4.00 5.87
C THR A 17 -6.26 2.80 5.83
N GLN A 18 -5.33 2.70 6.80
CA GLN A 18 -4.45 1.52 6.92
C GLN A 18 -5.24 0.20 7.06
N THR A 19 -6.42 0.22 7.67
CA THR A 19 -7.31 -0.95 7.78
C THR A 19 -7.88 -1.36 6.42
N GLN A 20 -8.28 -0.41 5.58
CA GLN A 20 -8.76 -0.70 4.22
C GLN A 20 -7.63 -1.24 3.34
N ILE A 21 -6.43 -0.67 3.45
CA ILE A 21 -5.25 -1.18 2.76
C ILE A 21 -4.92 -2.61 3.23
N ALA A 22 -4.98 -2.86 4.53
CA ALA A 22 -4.73 -4.17 5.11
C ALA A 22 -5.71 -5.23 4.61
N ASN A 23 -7.01 -4.88 4.54
CA ASN A 23 -8.05 -5.74 3.98
C ASN A 23 -7.79 -6.03 2.49
N GLY A 24 -7.43 -5.01 1.70
CA GLY A 24 -7.08 -5.19 0.28
C GLY A 24 -5.83 -6.04 0.04
N MET A 25 -4.91 -6.06 1.01
CA MET A 25 -3.70 -6.89 0.99
C MET A 25 -3.86 -8.25 1.68
N GLY A 26 -5.02 -8.56 2.27
CA GLY A 26 -5.22 -9.78 3.05
C GLY A 26 -4.26 -9.90 4.24
N CYS A 27 -4.03 -8.81 4.97
CA CYS A 27 -3.11 -8.77 6.11
C CYS A 27 -3.68 -7.95 7.28
N SER A 28 -2.92 -7.81 8.37
CA SER A 28 -3.34 -6.99 9.51
C SER A 28 -3.01 -5.52 9.31
N GLN A 29 -3.78 -4.61 9.93
CA GLN A 29 -3.49 -3.18 9.92
C GLN A 29 -2.09 -2.87 10.50
N ASN A 30 -1.66 -3.60 11.54
CA ASN A 30 -0.29 -3.51 12.07
C ASN A 30 0.77 -3.81 11.02
N TYR A 31 0.51 -4.75 10.11
CA TYR A 31 1.44 -5.06 9.02
C TYR A 31 1.62 -3.86 8.07
N VAL A 32 0.52 -3.19 7.73
CA VAL A 32 0.54 -1.96 6.91
C VAL A 32 1.25 -0.82 7.65
N SER A 33 1.00 -0.65 8.95
CA SER A 33 1.70 0.34 9.78
C SER A 33 3.22 0.08 9.82
N ASN A 34 3.64 -1.17 9.99
CA ASN A 34 5.05 -1.55 9.96
C ASN A 34 5.68 -1.28 8.59
N LEU A 35 4.96 -1.57 7.51
CA LEU A 35 5.38 -1.25 6.15
C LEU A 35 5.55 0.26 5.95
N GLU A 36 4.58 1.06 6.35
CA GLU A 36 4.61 2.53 6.28
C GLU A 36 5.81 3.11 7.01
N ASN A 37 6.11 2.59 8.21
CA ASN A 37 7.24 3.01 9.03
C ASN A 37 8.59 2.38 8.63
N GLY A 38 8.63 1.54 7.58
CA GLY A 38 9.85 0.92 7.07
C GLY A 38 10.39 -0.25 7.89
N LEU A 39 9.59 -0.78 8.83
CA LEU A 39 9.96 -1.88 9.73
C LEU A 39 9.94 -3.25 9.05
N CYS A 40 9.28 -3.39 7.89
CA CYS A 40 9.31 -4.63 7.10
C CYS A 40 10.56 -4.79 6.21
N GLY A 41 11.52 -3.85 6.29
CA GLY A 41 12.75 -3.89 5.50
C GLY A 41 12.54 -3.57 4.01
N LYS A 42 13.52 -3.94 3.17
CA LYS A 42 13.49 -3.65 1.72
C LYS A 42 12.68 -4.66 0.90
N ARG A 43 12.35 -5.83 1.45
CA ARG A 43 11.72 -6.94 0.73
C ARG A 43 10.33 -7.19 1.29
N LEU A 44 9.34 -7.15 0.42
CA LEU A 44 7.97 -7.58 0.71
C LEU A 44 7.79 -8.95 0.05
N GLY A 45 7.07 -9.87 0.71
CA GLY A 45 6.73 -11.16 0.09
C GLY A 45 5.98 -10.94 -1.22
N TYR A 46 6.25 -11.78 -2.23
CA TYR A 46 5.74 -11.59 -3.60
C TYR A 46 4.23 -11.35 -3.65
N GLU A 47 3.43 -12.21 -3.01
CA GLU A 47 1.96 -12.11 -2.98
C GLU A 47 1.48 -10.79 -2.35
N LYS A 48 2.14 -10.35 -1.29
CA LYS A 48 1.80 -9.08 -0.61
C LYS A 48 2.20 -7.88 -1.45
N GLY A 49 3.32 -7.97 -2.16
CA GLY A 49 3.76 -6.95 -3.10
C GLY A 49 2.80 -6.79 -4.27
N GLU A 50 2.38 -7.90 -4.88
CA GLU A 50 1.40 -7.88 -5.98
C GLU A 50 0.03 -7.38 -5.51
N SER A 51 -0.43 -7.79 -4.32
CA SER A 51 -1.70 -7.29 -3.76
C SER A 51 -1.67 -5.78 -3.49
N LEU A 52 -0.58 -5.28 -2.91
CA LEU A 52 -0.40 -3.84 -2.67
C LEU A 52 -0.30 -3.06 -3.97
N LYS A 53 0.45 -3.57 -4.95
CA LYS A 53 0.59 -2.94 -6.26
C LYS A 53 -0.74 -2.88 -7.00
N LYS A 54 -1.53 -3.96 -6.97
CA LYS A 54 -2.87 -4.00 -7.56
C LYS A 54 -3.78 -2.97 -6.91
N LEU A 55 -3.82 -2.94 -5.57
CA LEU A 55 -4.60 -1.95 -4.83
C LEU A 55 -4.18 -0.52 -5.16
N TRP A 56 -2.88 -0.26 -5.25
CA TRP A 56 -2.34 1.04 -5.64
C TRP A 56 -2.73 1.42 -7.06
N VAL A 57 -2.63 0.51 -8.03
CA VAL A 57 -3.12 0.77 -9.40
C VAL A 57 -4.62 1.06 -9.37
N ASP A 58 -5.45 0.27 -8.69
CA ASP A 58 -6.90 0.46 -8.70
C ASP A 58 -7.35 1.82 -8.12
N ASN A 59 -6.59 2.39 -7.17
CA ASN A 59 -6.95 3.64 -6.49
C ASN A 59 -6.15 4.87 -6.98
N CYS A 60 -4.94 4.66 -7.49
CA CYS A 60 -4.03 5.71 -7.93
C CYS A 60 -3.86 5.76 -9.45
N SER A 61 -4.32 4.77 -10.22
CA SER A 61 -4.30 4.76 -11.70
C SER A 61 -5.35 5.68 -12.34
N THR A 62 -5.66 6.79 -11.68
CA THR A 62 -6.23 7.96 -12.35
C THR A 62 -5.11 8.64 -13.15
N LEU A 63 -4.76 8.04 -14.29
CA LEU A 63 -4.64 8.84 -15.49
C LEU A 63 -6.04 9.41 -15.78
N GLN A 64 -6.08 10.72 -15.99
CA GLN A 64 -7.22 11.59 -16.39
C GLN A 64 -8.07 12.12 -15.21
N VAL A 65 -8.35 13.41 -15.09
CA VAL A 65 -8.46 14.48 -16.12
C VAL A 65 -7.80 15.79 -15.62
N ALA A 66 -7.35 16.57 -16.62
CA ALA A 66 -6.81 17.93 -16.63
C ALA A 66 -7.40 18.95 -15.63
#